data_AF-A0A7U3CZ56-F1
#
_entry.id   AF-A0A7U3CZ56-F1
#
_cell.length_a   1.000
_cell.length_b   1.000
_cell.length_c   1.000
_cell.angle_alpha   90.00
_cell.angle_beta   90.00
_cell.angle_gamma   90.00
#
_symmetry.space_group_name_H-M   'P 1'
#
loop_
_entity.id
_entity.type
_entity.pdbx_description
1 polymer ?
#
loop_
_entity_poly.entity_id
_entity_poly.type
_entity_poly.pdbx_seq_one_letter_code
_entity_poly.pdbx_strand_id
1 'polypeptide(L)'
;MGKTTSHKAQSAMEYLMTYGWAILIIAIVLAALFSLGIFSSGSLIGTTCIANSGFLCSSPIAYGTTFTATIGEATGVPWTNVVLCFVPDGVSEPSSCSGYPSVAAGNIRSGAPKTYSFTILSSSSTTSGYIWAQYDEASYSGLMSELATVTMKGLKPSSATTSISSTSTSTKTTTSTSTTTLTTTSTTSTSTTTTILPSGVTDYANVVITNSQSTATPAPFQQEVQIPESDYSNYISYNGVSANFEFFASGGSVIPAWIESNSSGTLTVWLNLANGIPASNSITVYLGFAPKTTNLLSSSGTTGIGEAPQLSPSYAEYDDGASVFNFYSDFKGTSLNTNKWTSGTSNGGTITVNNGITLTYSSSSAGGAWIVGNQYFSQSSNVVFEALFNMYGTSNFDDTRGRMYWWEQGQTSIADDNDGAITEILGEGDYGYYTLSSIGANIANIMLPAETISILGTLPAPSSSSDYNVMSQQILASGTFIFNTLNYPSYSLIASKTVTGSTTNSFSPLIQASDDGSSGNTVTFNVQWVRVRAYPPSGVMPSVSLGSVIIG
;
A
#
# COMPACT_ATOMS: atom_id res chain seq x y z
N MET A 1 85.32 -0.44 -12.11
CA MET A 1 84.15 0.29 -11.57
C MET A 1 83.21 0.61 -12.72
N GLY A 2 82.25 -0.27 -12.99
CA GLY A 2 81.26 -0.10 -14.08
C GLY A 2 80.08 0.73 -13.58
N LYS A 3 79.85 1.87 -14.24
CA LYS A 3 78.83 2.87 -13.93
C LYS A 3 77.52 2.47 -14.61
N THR A 4 76.53 2.00 -13.84
CA THR A 4 75.18 1.69 -14.35
C THR A 4 74.37 2.97 -14.49
N THR A 5 74.04 3.33 -15.73
CA THR A 5 73.29 4.53 -16.09
C THR A 5 71.78 4.34 -15.90
N SER A 6 71.16 5.35 -15.30
CA SER A 6 69.73 5.50 -15.00
C SER A 6 68.88 5.63 -16.28
N HIS A 7 68.47 4.51 -16.87
CA HIS A 7 67.59 4.50 -18.05
C HIS A 7 66.10 4.70 -17.73
N LYS A 8 65.68 4.57 -16.46
CA LYS A 8 64.25 4.71 -16.08
C LYS A 8 63.77 6.17 -16.02
N ALA A 9 64.66 7.11 -15.71
CA ALA A 9 64.32 8.54 -15.63
C ALA A 9 64.21 9.20 -17.02
N GLN A 10 64.96 8.70 -18.01
CA GLN A 10 64.95 9.26 -19.37
C GLN A 10 63.64 8.95 -20.09
N SER A 11 63.12 7.73 -19.99
CA SER A 11 61.81 7.38 -20.56
C SER A 11 60.66 8.17 -19.93
N ALA A 12 60.71 8.46 -18.62
CA ALA A 12 59.69 9.28 -17.96
C ALA A 12 59.65 10.72 -18.50
N MET A 13 60.81 11.32 -18.82
CA MET A 13 60.86 12.66 -19.42
C MET A 13 60.37 12.67 -20.88
N GLU A 14 60.63 11.63 -21.66
CA GLU A 14 60.10 11.51 -23.03
C GLU A 14 58.57 11.37 -23.05
N TYR A 15 57.98 10.62 -22.12
CA TYR A 15 56.52 10.55 -21.98
C TYR A 15 55.91 11.90 -21.58
N LEU A 16 56.56 12.66 -20.69
CA LEU A 16 56.10 13.99 -20.27
C LEU A 16 56.16 15.01 -21.42
N MET A 17 57.16 14.96 -22.30
CA MET A 17 57.20 15.83 -23.49
C MET A 17 56.22 15.39 -24.58
N THR A 18 56.03 14.09 -24.79
CA THR A 18 55.18 13.56 -25.88
C THR A 18 53.69 13.66 -25.58
N TYR A 19 53.30 13.50 -24.31
CA TYR A 19 51.90 13.51 -23.87
C TYR A 19 51.56 14.68 -22.93
N GLY A 20 52.52 15.56 -22.64
CA GLY A 20 52.28 16.74 -21.79
C GLY A 20 51.19 17.66 -22.34
N TRP A 21 51.07 17.76 -23.67
CA TRP A 21 49.99 18.50 -24.32
C TRP A 21 48.61 17.84 -24.10
N ALA A 22 48.53 16.51 -24.03
CA ALA A 22 47.28 15.80 -23.80
C ALA A 22 46.80 16.01 -22.35
N ILE A 23 47.72 15.99 -21.38
CA ILE A 23 47.42 16.33 -19.98
C ILE A 23 46.97 17.79 -19.85
N LEU A 24 47.61 18.72 -20.57
CA LEU A 24 47.20 20.12 -20.60
C LEU A 24 45.79 20.28 -21.17
N ILE A 25 45.46 19.60 -22.28
CA ILE A 25 44.11 19.62 -22.86
C ILE A 25 43.09 19.05 -21.87
N ILE A 26 43.38 17.93 -21.21
CA ILE A 26 42.47 17.36 -20.20
C ILE A 26 42.25 18.36 -19.06
N ALA A 27 43.30 19.03 -18.58
CA ALA A 27 43.18 20.04 -17.53
C ALA A 27 42.35 21.27 -17.98
N ILE A 28 42.52 21.73 -19.21
CA ILE A 28 41.72 22.83 -19.79
C ILE A 28 40.26 22.40 -19.96
N VAL A 29 40.00 21.18 -20.44
CA VAL A 29 38.64 20.63 -20.56
C VAL A 29 38.00 20.52 -19.19
N LEU A 30 38.70 20.02 -18.17
CA LEU A 30 38.18 19.96 -16.80
C LEU A 30 37.91 21.36 -16.23
N ALA A 31 38.80 22.32 -16.43
CA ALA A 31 38.59 23.71 -16.02
C ALA A 31 37.40 24.36 -16.74
N ALA A 32 37.23 24.07 -18.04
CA ALA A 32 36.09 24.53 -18.82
C ALA A 32 34.79 23.87 -18.36
N LEU A 33 34.75 22.55 -18.15
CA LEU A 33 33.58 21.84 -17.63
C LEU A 33 33.22 22.28 -16.20
N PHE A 34 34.22 22.58 -15.37
CA PHE A 34 34.03 23.17 -14.05
C PHE A 34 33.48 24.61 -14.14
N SER A 35 34.04 25.44 -15.03
CA SER A 35 33.55 26.81 -15.29
C SER A 35 32.18 26.85 -15.97
N LEU A 36 31.80 25.81 -16.71
CA LEU A 36 30.49 25.61 -17.30
C LEU A 36 29.48 25.01 -16.30
N GLY A 37 29.89 24.78 -15.05
CA GLY A 37 29.01 24.32 -13.98
C GLY A 37 28.56 22.86 -14.10
N ILE A 38 29.15 22.06 -14.99
CA ILE A 38 28.80 20.64 -15.21
C ILE A 38 29.03 19.79 -13.95
N PHE A 39 29.99 20.18 -13.10
CA PHE A 39 30.29 19.51 -11.82
C PHE A 39 29.68 20.23 -10.61
N SER A 40 28.91 21.30 -10.81
CA SER A 40 28.12 21.87 -9.73
C SER A 40 26.92 20.95 -9.50
N SER A 41 26.85 20.36 -8.31
CA SER A 41 25.73 19.52 -7.86
C SER A 41 24.38 20.26 -7.90
N GLY A 42 24.32 21.57 -8.15
CA GLY A 42 23.05 22.28 -8.36
C GLY A 42 22.52 22.28 -9.82
N SER A 43 23.36 21.98 -10.81
CA SER A 43 22.97 22.10 -12.23
C SER A 43 22.27 20.84 -12.75
N LEU A 44 22.66 19.66 -12.27
CA LEU A 44 22.21 18.35 -12.76
C LEU A 44 21.12 17.70 -11.91
N ILE A 45 20.74 18.30 -10.79
CA ILE A 45 19.75 17.73 -9.88
C ILE A 45 18.46 18.57 -9.97
N GLY A 46 17.32 17.89 -10.14
CA GLY A 46 16.00 18.50 -10.04
C GLY A 46 15.69 18.95 -8.60
N THR A 47 14.43 19.25 -8.31
CA THR A 47 13.99 19.44 -6.92
C THR A 47 14.35 18.19 -6.10
N THR A 48 15.06 18.36 -4.98
CA THR A 48 15.48 17.27 -4.09
C THR A 48 15.06 17.51 -2.66
N CYS A 49 14.80 16.41 -1.97
CA CYS A 49 14.65 16.37 -0.52
C CYS A 49 15.48 15.18 -0.01
N ILE A 50 16.41 15.45 0.90
CA ILE A 50 17.34 14.47 1.46
C ILE A 50 17.06 14.41 2.96
N ALA A 51 16.57 13.27 3.43
CA ALA A 51 16.23 13.08 4.84
C ALA A 51 17.48 12.92 5.72
N ASN A 52 17.39 13.42 6.95
CA ASN A 52 18.33 13.11 8.01
C ASN A 52 18.10 11.68 8.54
N SER A 53 19.10 11.12 9.23
CA SER A 53 19.00 9.76 9.78
C SER A 53 17.79 9.65 10.73
N GLY A 54 16.98 8.59 10.56
CA GLY A 54 15.75 8.39 11.33
C GLY A 54 14.50 9.05 10.72
N PHE A 55 14.63 9.75 9.60
CA PHE A 55 13.52 10.42 8.91
C PHE A 55 13.41 9.98 7.45
N LEU A 56 12.24 10.25 6.87
CA LEU A 56 11.96 10.03 5.45
C LEU A 56 11.57 11.34 4.81
N CYS A 57 12.16 11.61 3.65
CA CYS A 57 11.69 12.64 2.74
C CYS A 57 11.82 12.12 1.31
N SER A 58 10.71 12.02 0.59
CA SER A 58 10.66 11.44 -0.75
C SER A 58 9.66 12.18 -1.66
N SER A 59 9.73 11.88 -2.96
CA SER A 59 8.87 12.46 -4.00
C SER A 59 8.78 14.00 -3.99
N PRO A 60 9.91 14.73 -3.95
CA PRO A 60 9.87 16.18 -3.87
C PRO A 60 9.45 16.80 -5.22
N ILE A 61 8.40 17.62 -5.20
CA ILE A 61 7.88 18.35 -6.35
C ILE A 61 7.88 19.83 -5.99
N ALA A 62 8.49 20.66 -6.83
CA ALA A 62 8.40 22.13 -6.69
C ALA A 62 7.82 22.71 -7.97
N TYR A 63 6.73 23.47 -7.86
CA TYR A 63 6.10 24.15 -8.98
C TYR A 63 5.45 25.46 -8.53
N GLY A 64 5.76 26.56 -9.22
CA GLY A 64 5.21 27.87 -8.89
C GLY A 64 5.72 28.39 -7.54
N THR A 65 4.86 28.48 -6.54
CA THR A 65 5.22 28.82 -5.14
C THR A 65 5.00 27.65 -4.20
N THR A 66 4.68 26.46 -4.72
CA THR A 66 4.35 25.29 -3.91
C THR A 66 5.46 24.26 -3.98
N PHE A 67 5.87 23.78 -2.81
CA PHE A 67 6.76 22.64 -2.65
C PHE A 67 5.99 21.52 -1.95
N THR A 68 6.02 20.33 -2.51
CA THR A 68 5.32 19.14 -1.98
C THR A 68 6.34 18.03 -1.79
N ALA A 69 6.31 17.37 -0.64
CA ALA A 69 7.15 16.21 -0.37
C ALA A 69 6.45 15.24 0.60
N THR A 70 6.75 13.96 0.47
CA THR A 70 6.34 12.92 1.40
C THR A 70 7.31 12.89 2.56
N ILE A 71 6.84 13.17 3.78
CA ILE A 71 7.65 13.29 4.98
C ILE A 71 7.19 12.21 5.98
N GLY A 72 8.15 11.55 6.60
CA GLY A 72 7.89 10.54 7.63
C GLY A 72 9.01 10.48 8.66
N GLU A 73 8.73 9.75 9.73
CA GLU A 73 9.61 9.55 10.87
C GLU A 73 9.72 8.04 11.14
N ALA A 74 10.89 7.59 11.57
CA ALA A 74 11.18 6.18 11.88
C ALA A 74 11.92 6.07 13.21
N THR A 75 11.64 6.99 14.13
CA THR A 75 12.31 7.06 15.44
C THR A 75 11.73 6.09 16.46
N GLY A 76 10.59 5.46 16.13
CA GLY A 76 9.91 4.49 16.99
C GLY A 76 9.01 5.13 18.04
N VAL A 77 8.87 6.46 18.05
CA VAL A 77 8.04 7.21 19.02
C VAL A 77 7.02 8.08 18.27
N PRO A 78 5.71 8.00 18.58
CA PRO A 78 4.72 8.78 17.87
C PRO A 78 4.83 10.27 18.22
N TRP A 79 4.84 11.12 17.19
CA TRP A 79 4.80 12.56 17.35
C TRP A 79 3.36 13.09 17.29
N THR A 80 3.02 13.97 18.22
CA THR A 80 1.70 14.63 18.29
C THR A 80 1.82 16.13 18.10
N ASN A 81 0.73 16.78 17.68
CA ASN A 81 0.69 18.24 17.41
C ASN A 81 1.81 18.72 16.47
N VAL A 82 2.15 17.93 15.46
CA VAL A 82 3.26 18.21 14.57
C VAL A 82 2.93 19.39 13.65
N VAL A 83 3.84 20.36 13.60
CA VAL A 83 3.87 21.43 12.61
C VAL A 83 5.19 21.33 11.86
N LEU A 84 5.10 21.21 10.54
CA LEU A 84 6.28 21.18 9.68
C LEU A 84 6.53 22.57 9.13
N CYS A 85 7.77 23.01 9.08
CA CYS A 85 8.14 24.29 8.50
C CYS A 85 9.40 24.23 7.64
N PHE A 86 9.46 25.08 6.61
CA PHE A 86 10.62 25.27 5.77
C PHE A 86 11.44 26.46 6.24
N VAL A 87 12.71 26.23 6.58
CA VAL A 87 13.66 27.24 7.04
C VAL A 87 14.70 27.47 5.95
N PRO A 88 14.84 28.70 5.41
CA PRO A 88 15.85 29.01 4.40
C PRO A 88 17.27 28.74 4.87
N ASP A 89 18.14 28.40 3.93
CA ASP A 89 19.57 28.21 4.19
C ASP A 89 20.23 29.49 4.75
N GLY A 90 21.20 29.34 5.66
CA GLY A 90 21.88 30.44 6.36
C GLY A 90 21.18 30.97 7.62
N VAL A 91 20.07 30.37 8.04
CA VAL A 91 19.38 30.66 9.31
C VAL A 91 19.81 29.64 10.38
N SER A 92 20.11 30.09 11.61
CA SER A 92 20.41 29.20 12.73
C SER A 92 19.19 28.39 13.18
N GLU A 93 19.41 27.30 13.91
CA GLU A 93 18.35 26.42 14.43
C GLU A 93 17.13 27.20 14.98
N PRO A 94 15.92 26.97 14.42
CA PRO A 94 14.72 27.70 14.81
C PRO A 94 14.18 27.23 16.16
N SER A 95 13.76 28.17 17.02
CA SER A 95 13.10 27.85 18.29
C SER A 95 11.61 27.47 18.15
N SER A 96 11.00 27.72 16.99
CA SER A 96 9.64 27.30 16.64
C SER A 96 9.39 27.44 15.12
N CYS A 97 8.30 26.88 14.62
CA CYS A 97 7.88 27.08 13.23
C CYS A 97 7.23 28.46 12.95
N SER A 98 7.09 29.33 13.97
CA SER A 98 6.50 30.66 13.80
C SER A 98 7.38 31.56 12.92
N GLY A 99 6.77 32.20 11.91
CA GLY A 99 7.47 33.09 10.98
C GLY A 99 8.07 32.42 9.74
N TYR A 100 7.93 31.10 9.62
CA TYR A 100 8.37 30.31 8.46
C TYR A 100 7.17 29.73 7.70
N PRO A 101 7.31 29.42 6.38
CA PRO A 101 6.32 28.65 5.65
C PRO A 101 6.05 27.31 6.34
N SER A 102 4.84 27.12 6.86
CA SER A 102 4.51 25.98 7.72
C SER A 102 3.19 25.30 7.35
N VAL A 103 3.07 24.02 7.66
CA VAL A 103 1.86 23.21 7.51
C VAL A 103 1.59 22.43 8.79
N ALA A 104 0.34 22.47 9.26
CA ALA A 104 -0.09 21.65 10.39
C ALA A 104 -0.18 20.20 9.92
N ALA A 105 0.70 19.35 10.44
CA ALA A 105 0.83 17.96 10.04
C ALA A 105 -0.01 17.00 10.90
N GLY A 106 -0.49 17.47 12.06
CA GLY A 106 -1.29 16.66 12.99
C GLY A 106 -0.43 15.63 13.70
N ASN A 107 -0.88 14.40 13.79
CA ASN A 107 -0.09 13.32 14.38
C ASN A 107 0.70 12.60 13.27
N ILE A 108 2.01 12.47 13.45
CA ILE A 108 2.88 11.67 12.57
C ILE A 108 3.26 10.41 13.36
N ARG A 109 3.05 9.24 12.76
CA ARG A 109 3.40 7.95 13.37
C ARG A 109 4.66 7.40 12.72
N SER A 110 5.52 6.82 13.53
CA SER A 110 6.70 6.10 13.05
C SER A 110 6.33 5.08 11.97
N GLY A 111 6.97 5.16 10.81
CA GLY A 111 6.76 4.28 9.65
C GLY A 111 5.55 4.62 8.77
N ALA A 112 4.79 5.68 9.07
CA ALA A 112 3.62 6.10 8.29
C ALA A 112 3.84 7.48 7.62
N PRO A 113 4.62 7.55 6.53
CA PRO A 113 4.92 8.81 5.87
C PRO A 113 3.68 9.41 5.18
N LYS A 114 3.59 10.74 5.13
CA LYS A 114 2.47 11.46 4.52
C LYS A 114 2.97 12.60 3.64
N THR A 115 2.22 12.94 2.60
CA THR A 115 2.56 14.04 1.69
C THR A 115 2.07 15.37 2.23
N TYR A 116 2.98 16.35 2.29
CA TYR A 116 2.73 17.70 2.77
C TYR A 116 3.12 18.74 1.72
N SER A 117 2.37 19.84 1.68
CA SER A 117 2.59 20.95 0.75
C SER A 117 2.86 22.24 1.50
N PHE A 118 3.93 22.92 1.11
CA PHE A 118 4.41 24.19 1.66
C PHE A 118 4.26 25.28 0.61
N THR A 119 3.78 26.46 1.00
CA THR A 119 3.78 27.64 0.12
C THR A 119 5.01 28.49 0.42
N ILE A 120 6.00 28.45 -0.47
CA ILE A 120 7.30 29.12 -0.31
C ILE A 120 7.37 30.26 -1.30
N LEU A 121 7.39 31.48 -0.77
CA LEU A 121 7.61 32.70 -1.54
C LEU A 121 9.11 32.96 -1.61
N SER A 122 9.71 32.77 -2.78
CA SER A 122 11.12 33.09 -3.02
C SER A 122 11.27 34.03 -4.21
N SER A 123 12.31 34.87 -4.16
CA SER A 123 12.68 35.79 -5.25
C SER A 123 13.68 35.17 -6.23
N SER A 124 14.24 33.99 -5.90
CA SER A 124 15.19 33.24 -6.71
C SER A 124 14.50 32.08 -7.46
N SER A 125 15.07 31.69 -8.60
CA SER A 125 14.62 30.52 -9.38
C SER A 125 15.08 29.19 -8.76
N THR A 126 15.95 29.25 -7.76
CA THR A 126 16.45 28.12 -6.97
C THR A 126 16.50 28.54 -5.50
N THR A 127 15.93 27.72 -4.62
CA THR A 127 15.80 28.01 -3.18
C THR A 127 16.21 26.76 -2.40
N SER A 128 17.17 26.91 -1.50
CA SER A 128 17.63 25.84 -0.59
C SER A 128 17.26 26.15 0.86
N GLY A 129 17.11 25.10 1.66
CA GLY A 129 16.81 25.20 3.08
C GLY A 129 16.54 23.85 3.72
N TYR A 130 15.96 23.86 4.91
CA TYR A 130 15.75 22.71 5.76
C TYR A 130 14.27 22.57 6.13
N ILE A 131 13.77 21.35 6.22
CA ILE A 131 12.47 21.06 6.81
C ILE A 131 12.68 20.75 8.29
N TRP A 132 11.97 21.48 9.13
CA TRP A 132 11.93 21.27 10.57
C TRP A 132 10.55 20.80 11.00
N ALA A 133 10.50 19.99 12.04
CA ALA A 133 9.28 19.64 12.75
C ALA A 133 9.28 20.25 14.14
N GLN A 134 8.19 20.93 14.47
CA GLN A 134 7.80 21.24 15.83
C GLN A 134 6.79 20.20 16.29
N TYR A 135 7.02 19.52 17.42
CA TYR A 135 6.16 18.43 17.86
C TYR A 135 6.13 18.25 19.38
N ASP A 136 5.14 17.50 19.84
CA ASP A 136 5.01 17.04 21.22
C ASP A 136 5.26 15.53 21.29
N GLU A 137 6.06 15.11 22.28
CA GLU A 137 6.43 13.72 22.54
C GLU A 137 6.19 13.40 24.01
N ALA A 138 5.25 12.49 24.27
CA ALA A 138 4.86 12.04 25.60
C ALA A 138 4.60 13.19 26.61
N SER A 139 5.60 13.55 27.44
CA SER A 139 5.51 14.60 28.48
C SER A 139 6.18 15.92 28.09
N TYR A 140 6.78 16.03 26.90
CA TYR A 140 7.48 17.22 26.42
C TYR A 140 6.71 17.85 25.27
N SER A 141 6.58 19.18 25.28
CA SER A 141 5.90 19.93 24.22
C SER A 141 6.82 20.95 23.55
N GLY A 142 6.58 21.20 22.26
CA GLY A 142 7.32 22.17 21.47
C GLY A 142 8.77 21.80 21.18
N LEU A 143 9.08 20.51 21.07
CA LEU A 143 10.38 20.03 20.61
C LEU A 143 10.60 20.38 19.14
N MET A 144 11.86 20.58 18.74
CA MET A 144 12.26 20.89 17.37
C MET A 144 13.24 19.84 16.86
N SER A 145 13.04 19.35 15.64
CA SER A 145 13.98 18.45 14.97
C SER A 145 14.11 18.76 13.48
N GLU A 146 15.33 18.70 12.97
CA GLU A 146 15.61 18.84 11.53
C GLU A 146 15.35 17.52 10.81
N LEU A 147 14.40 17.52 9.88
CA LEU A 147 13.96 16.33 9.17
C LEU A 147 14.73 16.07 7.88
N ALA A 148 14.96 17.12 7.08
CA ALA A 148 15.51 16.98 5.75
C ALA A 148 16.13 18.27 5.21
N THR A 149 17.15 18.13 4.36
CA THR A 149 17.68 19.20 3.51
C THR A 149 16.94 19.22 2.17
N VAL A 150 16.52 20.40 1.73
CA VAL A 150 15.74 20.59 0.50
C VAL A 150 16.44 21.56 -0.44
N THR A 151 16.47 21.23 -1.73
CA THR A 151 16.85 22.15 -2.80
C THR A 151 15.75 22.17 -3.85
N MET A 152 15.15 23.32 -4.09
CA MET A 152 14.02 23.49 -5.01
C MET A 152 14.44 24.25 -6.24
N LYS A 153 14.09 23.75 -7.42
CA LYS A 153 14.34 24.39 -8.72
C LYS A 153 13.02 24.50 -9.48
N GLY A 154 12.75 25.67 -10.07
CA GLY A 154 11.49 25.91 -10.80
C GLY A 154 10.40 26.64 -10.01
N LEU A 155 10.76 27.24 -8.86
CA LEU A 155 9.88 28.21 -8.22
C LEU A 155 9.87 29.51 -9.04
N LYS A 156 8.67 30.07 -9.25
CA LYS A 156 8.53 31.36 -9.95
C LYS A 156 8.84 32.48 -8.94
N PRO A 157 9.70 33.46 -9.28
CA PRO A 157 9.94 34.60 -8.42
C PRO A 157 8.62 35.27 -8.06
N SER A 158 8.37 35.48 -6.77
CA SER A 158 7.23 36.27 -6.33
C SER A 158 7.46 37.72 -6.74
N SER A 159 6.76 38.17 -7.78
CA SER A 159 6.68 39.60 -8.09
C SER A 159 5.96 40.28 -6.93
N ALA A 160 6.69 41.17 -6.23
CA ALA A 160 6.16 41.94 -5.11
C ALA A 160 4.80 42.58 -5.45
N THR A 161 3.89 42.45 -4.50
CA THR A 161 2.54 43.02 -4.51
C THR A 161 2.59 44.54 -4.66
N THR A 162 1.97 45.07 -5.71
CA THR A 162 1.42 46.42 -5.69
C THR A 162 -0.08 46.29 -5.79
N SER A 163 -0.77 46.66 -4.71
CA SER A 163 -2.21 46.89 -4.65
C SER A 163 -2.69 47.75 -5.82
N ILE A 164 -3.91 47.51 -6.33
CA ILE A 164 -4.96 48.53 -6.56
C ILE A 164 -6.28 47.85 -6.98
N SER A 165 -7.30 48.20 -6.21
CA SER A 165 -8.74 48.35 -6.40
C SER A 165 -9.47 47.85 -7.66
N SER A 166 -10.64 47.27 -7.35
CA SER A 166 -11.89 47.21 -8.12
C SER A 166 -12.09 48.30 -9.19
N THR A 167 -12.62 47.92 -10.37
CA THR A 167 -13.83 48.50 -11.00
C THR A 167 -14.31 47.60 -12.14
N SER A 168 -15.63 47.51 -12.27
CA SER A 168 -16.42 46.81 -13.28
C SER A 168 -16.31 47.37 -14.70
N THR A 169 -16.79 46.58 -15.68
CA THR A 169 -17.71 47.00 -16.77
C THR A 169 -17.28 46.66 -18.21
N SER A 170 -18.22 46.00 -18.89
CA SER A 170 -18.56 45.96 -20.33
C SER A 170 -17.73 45.14 -21.33
N THR A 171 -18.41 44.09 -21.79
CA THR A 171 -18.55 43.64 -23.17
C THR A 171 -18.21 44.67 -24.25
N LYS A 172 -17.44 44.24 -25.26
CA LYS A 172 -17.62 44.68 -26.65
C LYS A 172 -17.14 43.60 -27.63
N THR A 173 -18.09 43.15 -28.43
CA THR A 173 -17.92 42.31 -29.63
C THR A 173 -17.15 43.07 -30.70
N THR A 174 -16.15 42.44 -31.32
CA THR A 174 -15.66 42.83 -32.65
C THR A 174 -15.16 41.61 -33.41
N THR A 175 -15.87 41.30 -34.48
CA THR A 175 -15.50 40.40 -35.56
C THR A 175 -14.45 41.07 -36.45
N SER A 176 -13.35 40.40 -36.77
CA SER A 176 -12.57 40.70 -37.97
C SER A 176 -11.83 39.46 -38.49
N THR A 177 -12.01 39.24 -39.78
CA THR A 177 -11.61 38.10 -40.59
C THR A 177 -10.19 38.29 -41.17
N SER A 178 -9.42 37.19 -41.16
CA SER A 178 -8.30 36.79 -42.04
C SER A 178 -7.06 37.68 -42.21
N THR A 179 -5.89 37.17 -41.83
CA THR A 179 -4.76 37.00 -42.77
C THR A 179 -3.75 35.96 -42.27
N THR A 180 -3.43 35.01 -43.14
CA THR A 180 -2.53 33.87 -42.96
C THR A 180 -1.07 34.34 -42.98
N THR A 181 -0.30 33.99 -41.95
CA THR A 181 1.18 34.04 -41.99
C THR A 181 1.71 32.69 -41.55
N LEU A 182 2.25 31.92 -42.51
CA LEU A 182 2.91 30.63 -42.27
C LEU A 182 4.25 30.88 -41.58
N THR A 183 4.31 30.54 -40.30
CA THR A 183 5.56 30.47 -39.54
C THR A 183 5.79 29.00 -39.22
N THR A 184 6.74 28.36 -39.91
CA THR A 184 7.14 26.98 -39.67
C THR A 184 7.76 26.87 -38.29
N THR A 185 6.93 26.48 -37.32
CA THR A 185 7.37 26.08 -35.99
C THR A 185 7.45 24.56 -36.01
N SER A 186 8.64 24.02 -35.76
CA SER A 186 8.85 22.58 -35.58
C SER A 186 8.03 22.09 -34.39
N THR A 187 6.83 21.58 -34.65
CA THR A 187 6.02 20.84 -33.70
C THR A 187 6.68 19.48 -33.49
N THR A 188 7.37 19.30 -32.37
CA THR A 188 7.53 17.98 -31.77
C THR A 188 6.12 17.48 -31.48
N SER A 189 5.64 16.58 -32.33
CA SER A 189 4.40 15.85 -32.11
C SER A 189 4.60 14.95 -30.89
N THR A 190 4.20 15.42 -29.71
CA THR A 190 3.86 14.52 -28.62
C THR A 190 2.71 13.67 -29.12
N SER A 191 2.96 12.38 -29.37
CA SER A 191 1.89 11.44 -29.69
C SER A 191 0.96 11.36 -28.49
N THR A 192 -0.13 12.11 -28.51
CA THR A 192 -1.25 11.89 -27.61
C THR A 192 -1.84 10.54 -27.98
N THR A 193 -1.49 9.49 -27.23
CA THR A 193 -2.25 8.24 -27.27
C THR A 193 -3.68 8.60 -26.87
N THR A 194 -4.60 8.58 -27.82
CA THR A 194 -6.02 8.81 -27.56
C THR A 194 -6.52 7.66 -26.70
N THR A 195 -6.80 7.94 -25.43
CA THR A 195 -7.43 6.98 -24.51
C THR A 195 -8.83 6.64 -25.02
N ILE A 196 -9.14 5.35 -25.17
CA ILE A 196 -10.48 4.89 -25.53
C ILE A 196 -11.28 4.76 -24.25
N LEU A 197 -12.45 5.41 -24.18
CA LEU A 197 -13.33 5.34 -23.02
C LEU A 197 -14.25 4.11 -23.11
N PRO A 198 -14.43 3.36 -22.01
CA PRO A 198 -15.48 2.35 -21.92
C PRO A 198 -16.88 2.94 -22.10
N SER A 199 -17.85 2.08 -22.41
CA SER A 199 -19.24 2.50 -22.61
C SER A 199 -19.82 3.12 -21.34
N GLY A 200 -20.31 4.35 -21.45
CA GLY A 200 -20.98 5.06 -20.34
C GLY A 200 -20.07 5.90 -19.46
N VAL A 201 -18.75 5.75 -19.59
CA VAL A 201 -17.74 6.62 -18.95
C VAL A 201 -17.65 7.93 -19.74
N THR A 202 -17.81 9.06 -19.06
CA THR A 202 -17.76 10.41 -19.65
C THR A 202 -16.53 11.19 -19.24
N ASP A 203 -16.03 10.95 -18.03
CA ASP A 203 -14.88 11.64 -17.46
C ASP A 203 -13.94 10.60 -16.85
N TYR A 204 -12.67 10.94 -16.68
CA TYR A 204 -11.72 9.99 -16.07
C TYR A 204 -10.56 10.69 -15.38
N ALA A 205 -9.89 10.00 -14.47
CA ALA A 205 -8.67 10.42 -13.83
C ALA A 205 -7.55 9.39 -14.08
N ASN A 206 -6.32 9.88 -14.23
CA ASN A 206 -5.16 8.99 -14.32
C ASN A 206 -4.87 8.36 -12.95
N VAL A 207 -4.58 7.07 -12.94
CA VAL A 207 -4.13 6.34 -11.76
C VAL A 207 -2.76 5.75 -12.11
N VAL A 208 -1.72 6.42 -11.63
CA VAL A 208 -0.34 6.00 -11.87
C VAL A 208 0.08 5.06 -10.76
N ILE A 209 0.47 3.85 -11.13
CA ILE A 209 0.89 2.81 -10.19
C ILE A 209 2.38 2.55 -10.41
N THR A 210 3.20 2.80 -9.39
CA THR A 210 4.65 2.76 -9.48
C THR A 210 5.22 1.62 -8.64
N ASN A 211 5.92 0.70 -9.29
CA ASN A 211 6.77 -0.28 -8.64
C ASN A 211 8.21 0.24 -8.61
N SER A 212 8.65 0.77 -7.48
CA SER A 212 10.02 1.27 -7.28
C SER A 212 11.05 0.16 -7.04
N GLN A 213 10.62 -1.10 -7.01
CA GLN A 213 11.47 -2.23 -6.64
C GLN A 213 12.21 -2.81 -7.84
N SER A 214 13.31 -3.53 -7.59
CA SER A 214 14.11 -4.19 -8.63
C SER A 214 13.48 -5.46 -9.22
N THR A 215 12.39 -5.94 -8.62
CA THR A 215 11.67 -7.14 -9.04
C THR A 215 10.26 -6.75 -9.50
N ALA A 216 9.84 -7.27 -10.65
CA ALA A 216 8.49 -7.07 -11.15
C ALA A 216 7.47 -7.73 -10.22
N THR A 217 6.25 -7.21 -10.18
CA THR A 217 5.17 -7.92 -9.50
C THR A 217 4.83 -9.21 -10.27
N PRO A 218 4.20 -10.20 -9.61
CA PRO A 218 3.56 -11.30 -10.31
C PRO A 218 2.56 -10.82 -11.37
N ALA A 219 2.17 -11.72 -12.28
CA ALA A 219 1.12 -11.49 -13.27
C ALA A 219 0.19 -12.71 -13.27
N PRO A 220 -1.10 -12.57 -12.90
CA PRO A 220 -1.78 -11.33 -12.48
C PRO A 220 -1.30 -10.78 -11.13
N PHE A 221 -1.63 -9.52 -10.86
CA PHE A 221 -1.35 -8.84 -9.59
C PHE A 221 -2.56 -8.09 -9.05
N GLN A 222 -2.88 -8.31 -7.77
CA GLN A 222 -3.94 -7.56 -7.10
C GLN A 222 -3.38 -6.30 -6.45
N GLN A 223 -3.71 -5.15 -7.02
CA GLN A 223 -3.25 -3.84 -6.55
C GLN A 223 -4.32 -3.17 -5.70
N GLU A 224 -3.98 -2.78 -4.48
CA GLU A 224 -4.83 -1.92 -3.65
C GLU A 224 -4.74 -0.45 -4.11
N VAL A 225 -5.89 0.23 -4.17
CA VAL A 225 -6.03 1.65 -4.47
C VAL A 225 -6.95 2.28 -3.42
N GLN A 226 -6.45 3.29 -2.72
CA GLN A 226 -7.23 4.10 -1.78
C GLN A 226 -7.76 5.33 -2.52
N ILE A 227 -9.08 5.52 -2.56
CA ILE A 227 -9.74 6.63 -3.25
C ILE A 227 -10.47 7.50 -2.23
N PRO A 228 -9.91 8.67 -1.87
CA PRO A 228 -10.66 9.67 -1.12
C PRO A 228 -11.79 10.22 -1.99
N GLU A 229 -13.05 9.96 -1.61
CA GLU A 229 -14.21 10.41 -2.40
C GLU A 229 -14.27 11.94 -2.50
N SER A 230 -13.69 12.65 -1.52
CA SER A 230 -13.57 14.12 -1.52
C SER A 230 -12.79 14.67 -2.71
N ASP A 231 -11.79 13.94 -3.21
CA ASP A 231 -10.95 14.38 -4.32
C ASP A 231 -11.73 14.37 -5.65
N TYR A 232 -12.83 13.61 -5.69
CA TYR A 232 -13.69 13.41 -6.84
C TYR A 232 -15.16 13.73 -6.53
N SER A 233 -15.45 14.58 -5.56
CA SER A 233 -16.81 14.77 -5.01
C SER A 233 -17.87 15.12 -6.07
N ASN A 234 -17.48 15.77 -7.17
CA ASN A 234 -18.37 16.13 -8.28
C ASN A 234 -18.60 14.99 -9.27
N TYR A 235 -17.77 13.95 -9.25
CA TYR A 235 -17.70 12.89 -10.26
C TYR A 235 -18.03 11.52 -9.68
N ILE A 236 -17.50 11.18 -8.51
CA ILE A 236 -17.70 9.87 -7.89
C ILE A 236 -18.97 9.84 -7.03
N SER A 237 -19.59 8.67 -6.97
CA SER A 237 -20.75 8.35 -6.15
C SER A 237 -20.73 6.85 -5.84
N TYR A 238 -20.74 6.53 -4.54
CA TYR A 238 -20.92 5.17 -4.04
C TYR A 238 -21.81 5.18 -2.79
N ASN A 239 -22.72 4.22 -2.68
CA ASN A 239 -23.64 4.14 -1.52
C ASN A 239 -24.02 2.70 -1.12
N GLY A 240 -23.28 1.69 -1.59
CA GLY A 240 -23.57 0.26 -1.35
C GLY A 240 -24.72 -0.32 -2.20
N VAL A 241 -25.47 0.51 -2.92
CA VAL A 241 -26.49 0.06 -3.90
C VAL A 241 -26.08 0.40 -5.33
N SER A 242 -25.29 1.46 -5.48
CA SER A 242 -24.78 1.93 -6.76
C SER A 242 -23.36 2.46 -6.63
N ALA A 243 -22.56 2.20 -7.67
CA ALA A 243 -21.27 2.84 -7.92
C ALA A 243 -21.26 3.36 -9.36
N ASN A 244 -20.87 4.61 -9.59
CA ASN A 244 -20.85 5.20 -10.94
C ASN A 244 -19.45 5.24 -11.59
N PHE A 245 -18.50 4.47 -11.08
CA PHE A 245 -17.12 4.50 -11.53
C PHE A 245 -16.60 3.11 -11.85
N GLU A 246 -15.56 3.01 -12.67
CA GLU A 246 -14.88 1.76 -12.97
C GLU A 246 -13.41 2.01 -13.35
N PHE A 247 -12.60 0.96 -13.32
CA PHE A 247 -11.20 1.05 -13.74
C PHE A 247 -11.04 0.51 -15.15
N PHE A 248 -10.18 1.13 -15.96
CA PHE A 248 -9.90 0.68 -17.32
C PHE A 248 -8.46 0.95 -17.75
N ALA A 249 -7.98 0.20 -18.74
CA ALA A 249 -6.69 0.38 -19.39
C ALA A 249 -6.79 1.39 -20.55
N SER A 250 -5.65 1.88 -21.07
CA SER A 250 -5.64 2.90 -22.15
C SER A 250 -6.40 2.51 -23.42
N GLY A 251 -6.54 1.20 -23.67
CA GLY A 251 -7.32 0.65 -24.78
C GLY A 251 -8.84 0.56 -24.53
N GLY A 252 -9.34 1.06 -23.41
CA GLY A 252 -10.76 1.02 -23.04
C GLY A 252 -11.23 -0.31 -22.43
N SER A 253 -10.32 -1.28 -22.24
CA SER A 253 -10.65 -2.53 -21.56
C SER A 253 -10.85 -2.29 -20.07
N VAL A 254 -12.02 -2.67 -19.57
CA VAL A 254 -12.37 -2.58 -18.15
C VAL A 254 -11.52 -3.58 -17.34
N ILE A 255 -11.01 -3.11 -16.21
CA ILE A 255 -10.19 -3.87 -15.27
C ILE A 255 -11.11 -4.36 -14.15
N PRO A 256 -11.13 -5.68 -13.85
CA PRO A 256 -11.86 -6.19 -12.69
C PRO A 256 -11.39 -5.52 -11.41
N ALA A 257 -12.33 -5.01 -10.63
CA ALA A 257 -12.08 -4.29 -9.40
C ALA A 257 -13.09 -4.66 -8.31
N TRP A 258 -12.71 -4.50 -7.04
CA TRP A 258 -13.54 -4.90 -5.91
C TRP A 258 -13.38 -3.93 -4.75
N ILE A 259 -14.48 -3.25 -4.38
CA ILE A 259 -14.56 -2.35 -3.24
C ILE A 259 -14.57 -3.19 -1.97
N GLU A 260 -13.51 -3.10 -1.18
CA GLU A 260 -13.41 -3.84 0.06
C GLU A 260 -14.12 -3.13 1.21
N SER A 261 -13.97 -1.81 1.29
CA SER A 261 -14.53 -1.00 2.37
C SER A 261 -14.68 0.46 1.97
N ASN A 262 -15.54 1.18 2.70
CA ASN A 262 -15.58 2.63 2.74
C ASN A 262 -15.34 3.07 4.19
N SER A 263 -14.17 3.62 4.48
CA SER A 263 -13.82 4.12 5.80
C SER A 263 -13.73 5.64 5.78
N SER A 264 -14.71 6.31 6.39
CA SER A 264 -14.77 7.77 6.51
C SER A 264 -14.65 8.51 5.16
N GLY A 265 -15.25 7.98 4.09
CA GLY A 265 -15.24 8.58 2.75
C GLY A 265 -13.98 8.27 1.94
N THR A 266 -13.19 7.29 2.37
CA THR A 266 -12.10 6.71 1.56
C THR A 266 -12.45 5.28 1.20
N LEU A 267 -12.52 5.00 -0.10
CA LEU A 267 -12.75 3.67 -0.63
C LEU A 267 -11.44 2.90 -0.73
N THR A 268 -11.40 1.70 -0.16
CA THR A 268 -10.33 0.74 -0.43
C THR A 268 -10.78 -0.18 -1.56
N VAL A 269 -10.10 -0.14 -2.71
CA VAL A 269 -10.47 -0.90 -3.90
C VAL A 269 -9.31 -1.75 -4.39
N TRP A 270 -9.57 -3.01 -4.72
CA TRP A 270 -8.57 -3.93 -5.28
C TRP A 270 -8.76 -4.08 -6.78
N LEU A 271 -7.69 -3.98 -7.56
CA LEU A 271 -7.69 -4.11 -9.02
C LEU A 271 -6.93 -5.36 -9.44
N ASN A 272 -7.44 -6.10 -10.42
CA ASN A 272 -6.73 -7.23 -11.03
C ASN A 272 -5.91 -6.79 -12.26
N LEU A 273 -4.62 -6.56 -12.05
CA LEU A 273 -3.68 -6.21 -13.11
C LEU A 273 -3.15 -7.48 -13.77
N ALA A 274 -3.77 -7.89 -14.87
CA ALA A 274 -3.43 -9.13 -15.58
C ALA A 274 -1.93 -9.26 -15.95
N ASN A 275 -1.28 -8.14 -16.28
CA ASN A 275 0.13 -8.11 -16.70
C ASN A 275 1.11 -7.72 -15.58
N GLY A 276 0.63 -7.48 -14.36
CA GLY A 276 1.45 -6.94 -13.27
C GLY A 276 2.07 -5.58 -13.59
N ILE A 277 3.12 -5.23 -12.84
CA ILE A 277 3.85 -3.97 -12.95
C ILE A 277 5.35 -4.30 -13.05
N PRO A 278 6.04 -3.88 -14.14
CA PRO A 278 7.46 -4.15 -14.31
C PRO A 278 8.32 -3.59 -13.17
N ALA A 279 9.51 -4.16 -12.99
CA ALA A 279 10.50 -3.65 -12.04
C ALA A 279 10.89 -2.20 -12.35
N SER A 280 11.01 -1.37 -11.32
CA SER A 280 11.49 0.02 -11.39
C SER A 280 10.75 0.85 -12.44
N ASN A 281 9.44 0.62 -12.58
CA ASN A 281 8.63 1.22 -13.62
C ASN A 281 7.24 1.60 -13.09
N SER A 282 6.51 2.39 -13.87
CA SER A 282 5.13 2.75 -13.61
C SER A 282 4.22 2.31 -14.74
N ILE A 283 2.99 1.98 -14.41
CA ILE A 283 1.90 1.84 -15.37
C ILE A 283 0.85 2.91 -15.07
N THR A 284 0.07 3.27 -16.08
CA THR A 284 -1.10 4.14 -15.92
C THR A 284 -2.35 3.34 -16.25
N VAL A 285 -3.25 3.25 -15.28
CA VAL A 285 -4.64 2.86 -15.49
C VAL A 285 -5.52 4.09 -15.29
N TYR A 286 -6.82 3.97 -15.55
CA TYR A 286 -7.73 5.10 -15.49
C TYR A 286 -8.91 4.77 -14.59
N LEU A 287 -9.28 5.73 -13.74
CA LEU A 287 -10.52 5.72 -12.97
C LEU A 287 -11.55 6.49 -13.79
N GLY A 288 -12.50 5.78 -14.39
CA GLY A 288 -13.59 6.35 -15.19
C GLY A 288 -14.81 6.67 -14.36
N PHE A 289 -15.48 7.76 -14.69
CA PHE A 289 -16.73 8.22 -14.10
C PHE A 289 -17.83 8.23 -15.16
N ALA A 290 -18.90 7.50 -14.90
CA ALA A 290 -20.17 7.64 -15.59
C ALA A 290 -21.03 8.71 -14.88
N PRO A 291 -22.16 9.16 -15.48
CA PRO A 291 -23.11 10.00 -14.75
C PRO A 291 -23.49 9.39 -13.40
N LYS A 292 -23.65 10.19 -12.34
CA LYS A 292 -23.97 9.69 -10.98
C LYS A 292 -25.27 8.88 -10.89
N THR A 293 -26.13 8.98 -11.90
CA THR A 293 -27.36 8.19 -12.04
C THR A 293 -27.13 6.80 -12.63
N THR A 294 -25.93 6.52 -13.16
CA THR A 294 -25.54 5.24 -13.73
C THR A 294 -24.99 4.34 -12.63
N ASN A 295 -25.46 3.09 -12.59
CA ASN A 295 -24.89 2.06 -11.73
C ASN A 295 -24.02 1.11 -12.57
N LEU A 296 -22.72 1.09 -12.26
CA LEU A 296 -21.72 0.19 -12.83
C LEU A 296 -21.41 -0.99 -11.91
N LEU A 297 -21.89 -0.97 -10.66
CA LEU A 297 -21.64 -1.99 -9.64
C LEU A 297 -22.15 -3.37 -10.09
N SER A 298 -21.23 -4.33 -10.25
CA SER A 298 -21.41 -5.67 -10.84
C SER A 298 -22.22 -5.66 -12.15
N SER A 299 -22.21 -4.55 -12.90
CA SER A 299 -23.07 -4.37 -14.08
C SER A 299 -22.77 -5.36 -15.21
N SER A 300 -21.56 -5.93 -15.25
CA SER A 300 -21.20 -7.00 -16.17
C SER A 300 -21.13 -8.39 -15.51
N GLY A 301 -21.34 -8.47 -14.19
CA GLY A 301 -21.29 -9.66 -13.35
C GLY A 301 -19.92 -10.34 -13.18
N THR A 302 -18.91 -9.97 -13.98
CA THR A 302 -17.56 -10.58 -13.92
C THR A 302 -16.43 -9.63 -14.28
N THR A 303 -16.72 -8.49 -14.91
CA THR A 303 -15.76 -7.45 -15.30
C THR A 303 -16.19 -6.08 -14.72
N GLY A 304 -15.25 -5.20 -14.40
CA GLY A 304 -15.58 -3.91 -13.76
C GLY A 304 -15.65 -4.00 -12.24
N ILE A 305 -16.40 -3.09 -11.63
CA ILE A 305 -16.38 -2.86 -10.18
C ILE A 305 -17.44 -3.72 -9.47
N GLY A 306 -17.01 -4.58 -8.56
CA GLY A 306 -17.87 -5.22 -7.55
C GLY A 306 -17.56 -4.69 -6.15
N GLU A 307 -18.14 -5.30 -5.12
CA GLU A 307 -17.88 -4.95 -3.72
C GLU A 307 -17.90 -6.15 -2.78
N ALA A 308 -17.35 -5.96 -1.59
CA ALA A 308 -17.35 -6.98 -0.55
C ALA A 308 -18.78 -7.36 -0.14
N PRO A 309 -19.03 -8.64 0.15
CA PRO A 309 -20.39 -9.17 0.20
C PRO A 309 -21.23 -8.58 1.34
N GLN A 310 -20.58 -8.08 2.39
CA GLN A 310 -21.20 -7.41 3.53
C GLN A 310 -21.53 -5.93 3.30
N LEU A 311 -21.07 -5.32 2.20
CA LEU A 311 -21.37 -3.93 1.87
C LEU A 311 -22.73 -3.78 1.16
N SER A 312 -23.14 -4.83 0.44
CA SER A 312 -24.43 -4.87 -0.25
C SER A 312 -25.61 -5.00 0.74
N PRO A 313 -26.78 -4.39 0.45
CA PRO A 313 -27.99 -4.60 1.25
C PRO A 313 -28.46 -6.06 1.26
N SER A 314 -28.36 -6.73 0.11
CA SER A 314 -28.52 -8.18 0.01
C SER A 314 -27.14 -8.82 -0.07
N TYR A 315 -26.89 -9.85 0.72
CA TYR A 315 -25.57 -10.45 0.81
C TYR A 315 -25.00 -10.87 -0.56
N ALA A 316 -23.79 -10.39 -0.86
CA ALA A 316 -23.07 -10.71 -2.08
C ALA A 316 -23.88 -10.42 -3.37
N GLU A 317 -24.75 -9.41 -3.36
CA GLU A 317 -25.54 -9.00 -4.53
C GLU A 317 -24.62 -8.54 -5.67
N TYR A 318 -23.58 -7.78 -5.33
CA TYR A 318 -22.64 -7.20 -6.27
C TYR A 318 -21.19 -7.67 -6.06
N ASP A 319 -21.02 -8.86 -5.48
CA ASP A 319 -19.69 -9.38 -5.14
C ASP A 319 -19.01 -10.08 -6.33
N ASP A 320 -18.02 -9.38 -6.89
CA ASP A 320 -17.18 -9.86 -7.99
C ASP A 320 -15.76 -10.25 -7.53
N GLY A 321 -15.54 -10.52 -6.23
CA GLY A 321 -14.21 -10.80 -5.67
C GLY A 321 -13.50 -11.99 -6.34
N ALA A 322 -14.27 -12.95 -6.88
CA ALA A 322 -13.75 -14.08 -7.64
C ALA A 322 -13.07 -13.69 -8.97
N SER A 323 -13.40 -12.53 -9.54
CA SER A 323 -12.73 -11.98 -10.73
C SER A 323 -11.46 -11.20 -10.41
N VAL A 324 -11.22 -10.89 -9.12
CA VAL A 324 -10.08 -10.09 -8.68
C VAL A 324 -8.96 -10.95 -8.10
N PHE A 325 -9.29 -11.89 -7.23
CA PHE A 325 -8.32 -12.65 -6.43
C PHE A 325 -8.00 -14.03 -7.00
N ASN A 326 -6.80 -14.54 -6.71
CA ASN A 326 -6.33 -15.84 -7.20
C ASN A 326 -7.14 -17.01 -6.61
N PHE A 327 -7.68 -16.82 -5.42
CA PHE A 327 -8.71 -17.64 -4.79
C PHE A 327 -9.64 -16.71 -4.02
N TYR A 328 -10.94 -17.00 -4.03
CA TYR A 328 -11.94 -16.20 -3.34
C TYR A 328 -13.13 -17.06 -2.92
N SER A 329 -13.66 -16.83 -1.73
CA SER A 329 -14.91 -17.45 -1.27
C SER A 329 -15.62 -16.50 -0.31
N ASP A 330 -16.83 -16.09 -0.69
CA ASP A 330 -17.78 -15.29 0.10
C ASP A 330 -18.77 -16.16 0.88
N PHE A 331 -18.80 -17.47 0.62
CA PHE A 331 -19.75 -18.41 1.23
C PHE A 331 -21.22 -17.96 1.08
N LYS A 332 -21.56 -17.35 -0.07
CA LYS A 332 -22.93 -16.95 -0.41
C LYS A 332 -23.88 -18.14 -0.41
N GLY A 333 -25.09 -17.93 0.13
CA GLY A 333 -26.15 -18.93 0.17
C GLY A 333 -26.07 -19.82 1.42
N THR A 334 -26.55 -21.05 1.31
CA THR A 334 -26.79 -21.96 2.45
C THR A 334 -25.96 -23.24 2.43
N SER A 335 -25.03 -23.38 1.48
CA SER A 335 -24.27 -24.61 1.25
C SER A 335 -22.81 -24.31 0.91
N LEU A 336 -21.90 -25.14 1.42
CA LEU A 336 -20.48 -25.05 1.11
C LEU A 336 -20.21 -25.46 -0.35
N ASN A 337 -19.40 -24.68 -1.06
CA ASN A 337 -18.98 -25.02 -2.42
C ASN A 337 -17.92 -26.13 -2.39
N THR A 338 -18.34 -27.37 -2.63
CA THR A 338 -17.47 -28.56 -2.58
C THR A 338 -16.43 -28.64 -3.70
N ASN A 339 -16.55 -27.82 -4.76
CA ASN A 339 -15.49 -27.70 -5.75
C ASN A 339 -14.32 -26.87 -5.22
N LYS A 340 -14.57 -25.94 -4.29
CA LYS A 340 -13.54 -25.09 -3.68
C LYS A 340 -13.02 -25.65 -2.35
N TRP A 341 -13.86 -26.38 -1.62
CA TRP A 341 -13.58 -26.78 -0.25
C TRP A 341 -13.89 -28.25 0.00
N THR A 342 -13.03 -28.89 0.79
CA THR A 342 -13.32 -30.14 1.49
C THR A 342 -13.57 -29.82 2.97
N SER A 343 -14.49 -30.53 3.62
CA SER A 343 -14.85 -30.28 5.01
C SER A 343 -14.93 -31.56 5.83
N GLY A 344 -14.83 -31.41 7.15
CA GLY A 344 -15.01 -32.51 8.10
C GLY A 344 -15.28 -32.03 9.52
N THR A 345 -15.86 -32.92 10.33
CA THR A 345 -16.18 -32.65 11.73
C THR A 345 -15.93 -33.88 12.60
N SER A 346 -15.42 -33.65 13.80
CA SER A 346 -15.47 -34.60 14.91
C SER A 346 -16.85 -34.55 15.59
N ASN A 347 -17.15 -35.50 16.49
CA ASN A 347 -18.33 -35.40 17.35
C ASN A 347 -18.28 -34.08 18.16
N GLY A 348 -19.38 -33.31 18.16
CA GLY A 348 -19.43 -31.96 18.72
C GLY A 348 -19.07 -30.82 17.74
N GLY A 349 -18.63 -31.14 16.52
CA GLY A 349 -18.34 -30.16 15.47
C GLY A 349 -19.51 -29.90 14.53
N THR A 350 -19.72 -28.64 14.17
CA THR A 350 -20.71 -28.21 13.18
C THR A 350 -20.13 -27.18 12.21
N ILE A 351 -20.59 -27.24 10.96
CA ILE A 351 -20.27 -26.27 9.91
C ILE A 351 -21.60 -25.80 9.32
N THR A 352 -21.85 -24.49 9.39
CA THR A 352 -23.05 -23.87 8.83
C THR A 352 -22.64 -22.81 7.83
N VAL A 353 -23.21 -22.87 6.62
CA VAL A 353 -23.08 -21.81 5.62
C VAL A 353 -24.39 -21.05 5.58
N ASN A 354 -24.31 -19.73 5.79
CA ASN A 354 -25.45 -18.83 5.69
C ASN A 354 -24.91 -17.42 5.44
N ASN A 355 -24.61 -17.11 4.18
CA ASN A 355 -24.05 -15.80 3.79
C ASN A 355 -22.79 -15.44 4.59
N GLY A 356 -21.79 -16.31 4.46
CA GLY A 356 -20.68 -16.48 5.40
C GLY A 356 -20.62 -17.93 5.88
N ILE A 357 -19.57 -18.28 6.63
CA ILE A 357 -19.42 -19.61 7.21
C ILE A 357 -19.15 -19.55 8.70
N THR A 358 -19.81 -20.44 9.43
CA THR A 358 -19.64 -20.62 10.87
C THR A 358 -19.15 -22.04 11.13
N LEU A 359 -17.99 -22.14 11.78
CA LEU A 359 -17.47 -23.39 12.31
C LEU A 359 -17.62 -23.34 13.83
N THR A 360 -18.28 -24.33 14.41
CA THR A 360 -18.40 -24.45 15.86
C THR A 360 -17.86 -25.79 16.30
N TYR A 361 -17.13 -25.78 17.41
CA TYR A 361 -16.78 -27.00 18.12
C TYR A 361 -17.23 -26.90 19.56
N SER A 362 -18.05 -27.85 20.00
CA SER A 362 -18.62 -27.94 21.35
C SER A 362 -18.49 -29.37 21.86
N SER A 363 -17.43 -29.66 22.62
CA SER A 363 -17.08 -31.02 23.03
C SER A 363 -16.21 -31.05 24.28
N SER A 364 -16.20 -32.19 24.97
CA SER A 364 -15.27 -32.50 26.08
C SER A 364 -14.24 -33.55 25.64
N SER A 365 -13.88 -33.55 24.36
CA SER A 365 -12.97 -34.51 23.73
C SER A 365 -12.20 -33.80 22.62
N ALA A 366 -10.99 -34.29 22.34
CA ALA A 366 -10.15 -33.75 21.28
C ALA A 366 -10.86 -33.83 19.91
N GLY A 367 -10.80 -32.75 19.13
CA GLY A 367 -11.35 -32.71 17.78
C GLY A 367 -11.67 -31.31 17.28
N GLY A 368 -12.45 -31.24 16.20
CA GLY A 368 -12.82 -29.94 15.63
C GLY A 368 -13.82 -30.01 14.49
N ALA A 369 -14.14 -28.84 13.96
CA ALA A 369 -14.79 -28.63 12.67
C ALA A 369 -13.83 -27.85 11.77
N TRP A 370 -13.69 -28.26 10.50
CA TRP A 370 -12.71 -27.65 9.59
C TRP A 370 -13.19 -27.62 8.14
N ILE A 371 -12.62 -26.69 7.38
CA ILE A 371 -12.63 -26.65 5.92
C ILE A 371 -11.21 -26.46 5.40
N VAL A 372 -10.87 -27.12 4.31
CA VAL A 372 -9.60 -26.97 3.60
C VAL A 372 -9.86 -26.73 2.12
N GLY A 373 -9.10 -25.82 1.53
CA GLY A 373 -9.20 -25.51 0.11
C GLY A 373 -8.79 -26.70 -0.75
N ASN A 374 -9.39 -26.79 -1.94
CA ASN A 374 -9.00 -27.76 -2.96
C ASN A 374 -7.87 -27.23 -3.86
N GLN A 375 -7.46 -25.98 -3.68
CA GLN A 375 -6.37 -25.34 -4.42
C GLN A 375 -5.11 -25.24 -3.57
N TYR A 376 -3.97 -25.61 -4.13
CA TYR A 376 -2.68 -25.61 -3.44
C TYR A 376 -1.71 -24.59 -4.04
N PHE A 377 -0.88 -23.99 -3.19
CA PHE A 377 0.11 -22.96 -3.49
C PHE A 377 1.46 -23.39 -2.94
N SER A 378 2.49 -23.40 -3.77
CA SER A 378 3.85 -23.68 -3.29
C SER A 378 4.39 -22.51 -2.47
N GLN A 379 5.38 -22.73 -1.60
CA GLN A 379 6.02 -21.62 -0.89
C GLN A 379 6.62 -20.56 -1.83
N SER A 380 7.10 -20.99 -2.99
CA SER A 380 7.64 -20.10 -4.03
C SER A 380 6.57 -19.27 -4.76
N SER A 381 5.28 -19.57 -4.57
CA SER A 381 4.18 -18.86 -5.22
C SER A 381 4.02 -17.42 -4.71
N ASN A 382 4.63 -17.06 -3.57
CA ASN A 382 4.58 -15.72 -2.99
C ASN A 382 3.14 -15.20 -2.92
N VAL A 383 2.35 -15.77 -2.01
CA VAL A 383 0.92 -15.47 -1.88
C VAL A 383 0.55 -15.04 -0.48
N VAL A 384 -0.58 -14.34 -0.38
CA VAL A 384 -1.18 -13.88 0.86
C VAL A 384 -2.59 -14.44 0.98
N PHE A 385 -2.86 -15.20 2.02
CA PHE A 385 -4.19 -15.67 2.40
C PHE A 385 -4.78 -14.73 3.45
N GLU A 386 -5.95 -14.17 3.16
CA GLU A 386 -6.65 -13.24 4.02
C GLU A 386 -8.07 -13.73 4.30
N ALA A 387 -8.56 -13.48 5.51
CA ALA A 387 -9.96 -13.64 5.86
C ALA A 387 -10.43 -12.53 6.79
N LEU A 388 -11.67 -12.11 6.57
CA LEU A 388 -12.42 -11.26 7.48
C LEU A 388 -13.27 -12.14 8.39
N PHE A 389 -13.08 -12.04 9.71
CA PHE A 389 -13.66 -12.98 10.66
C PHE A 389 -14.01 -12.32 12.00
N ASN A 390 -14.78 -13.04 12.81
CA ASN A 390 -14.85 -12.87 14.26
C ASN A 390 -14.85 -14.23 14.96
N MET A 391 -14.67 -14.22 16.28
CA MET A 391 -14.62 -15.44 17.08
C MET A 391 -15.21 -15.21 18.46
N TYR A 392 -15.95 -16.18 18.99
CA TYR A 392 -16.45 -16.17 20.37
C TYR A 392 -16.56 -17.59 20.96
N GLY A 393 -16.83 -17.70 22.26
CA GLY A 393 -16.80 -18.97 23.00
C GLY A 393 -17.02 -18.83 24.51
N THR A 394 -17.13 -19.96 25.22
CA THR A 394 -17.49 -20.06 26.65
C THR A 394 -16.28 -20.01 27.59
N SER A 395 -16.38 -19.30 28.72
CA SER A 395 -15.32 -19.15 29.75
C SER A 395 -14.72 -20.45 30.29
N ASN A 396 -13.40 -20.44 30.51
CA ASN A 396 -12.49 -21.48 31.08
C ASN A 396 -11.92 -22.52 30.11
N PHE A 397 -11.14 -22.04 29.15
CA PHE A 397 -10.48 -22.86 28.14
C PHE A 397 -9.11 -23.37 28.60
N ASP A 398 -9.02 -24.64 28.96
CA ASP A 398 -7.77 -25.38 28.74
C ASP A 398 -7.83 -25.88 27.28
N ASP A 399 -7.32 -25.05 26.36
CA ASP A 399 -6.92 -25.42 25.00
C ASP A 399 -7.99 -25.47 23.87
N THR A 400 -8.77 -24.39 23.74
CA THR A 400 -9.70 -24.22 22.61
C THR A 400 -9.18 -23.18 21.60
N ARG A 401 -9.34 -23.47 20.30
CA ARG A 401 -8.60 -22.82 19.21
C ARG A 401 -9.52 -22.47 18.03
N GLY A 402 -9.44 -21.23 17.57
CA GLY A 402 -9.82 -20.86 16.20
C GLY A 402 -8.57 -20.73 15.35
N ARG A 403 -8.50 -21.42 14.22
CA ARG A 403 -7.30 -21.48 13.41
C ARG A 403 -7.59 -21.13 11.97
N MET A 404 -6.68 -20.36 11.39
CA MET A 404 -6.53 -20.23 9.95
C MET A 404 -5.11 -20.59 9.61
N TYR A 405 -4.87 -21.38 8.56
CA TYR A 405 -3.52 -21.62 8.08
C TYR A 405 -3.33 -22.24 6.70
N TRP A 406 -2.08 -22.27 6.26
CA TRP A 406 -1.59 -23.06 5.13
C TRP A 406 -1.46 -24.55 5.51
N TRP A 407 -2.46 -25.35 5.12
CA TRP A 407 -2.49 -26.81 5.29
C TRP A 407 -1.63 -27.52 4.25
N GLU A 408 -0.78 -28.46 4.69
CA GLU A 408 0.14 -29.20 3.81
C GLU A 408 -0.59 -30.23 2.92
N GLN A 409 -0.19 -30.30 1.66
CA GLN A 409 -0.65 -31.33 0.74
C GLN A 409 -0.20 -32.74 1.18
N GLY A 410 -1.16 -33.65 1.36
CA GLY A 410 -0.88 -35.08 1.63
C GLY A 410 -1.07 -35.51 3.08
N GLN A 411 -1.29 -34.58 4.01
CA GLN A 411 -1.64 -34.88 5.39
C GLN A 411 -3.09 -35.36 5.51
N THR A 412 -3.34 -36.36 6.37
CA THR A 412 -4.62 -37.10 6.44
C THR A 412 -5.48 -36.81 7.68
N SER A 413 -4.92 -36.24 8.74
CA SER A 413 -5.62 -35.89 9.99
C SER A 413 -5.76 -34.38 10.10
N ILE A 414 -6.95 -33.86 9.83
CA ILE A 414 -7.17 -32.40 9.76
C ILE A 414 -7.80 -31.85 11.06
N ALA A 415 -8.43 -32.72 11.86
CA ALA A 415 -9.04 -32.31 13.13
C ALA A 415 -8.03 -32.43 14.27
N ASP A 416 -7.73 -31.29 14.88
CA ASP A 416 -6.85 -31.16 16.04
C ASP A 416 -5.41 -31.67 15.85
N ASP A 417 -4.91 -31.56 14.61
CA ASP A 417 -3.52 -31.88 14.35
C ASP A 417 -2.65 -30.65 14.44
N ASN A 418 -1.39 -30.88 14.79
CA ASN A 418 -0.34 -29.86 14.80
C ASN A 418 0.32 -29.75 13.43
N ASP A 419 -0.20 -30.41 12.41
CA ASP A 419 0.33 -30.37 11.05
C ASP A 419 -0.04 -29.09 10.27
N GLY A 420 0.86 -28.67 9.39
CA GLY A 420 0.72 -27.46 8.57
C GLY A 420 2.05 -26.80 8.23
N ALA A 421 2.01 -25.70 7.48
CA ALA A 421 3.23 -25.07 6.94
C ALA A 421 4.28 -24.73 8.01
N ILE A 422 3.88 -24.28 9.20
CA ILE A 422 4.84 -23.90 10.24
C ILE A 422 5.54 -25.14 10.82
N THR A 423 4.79 -26.22 11.04
CA THR A 423 5.30 -27.49 11.54
C THR A 423 6.27 -28.11 10.58
N GLU A 424 5.99 -28.03 9.29
CA GLU A 424 6.92 -28.51 8.27
C GLU A 424 8.18 -27.63 8.18
N ILE A 425 8.03 -26.30 8.26
CA ILE A 425 9.13 -25.36 8.09
C ILE A 425 10.06 -25.34 9.32
N LEU A 426 9.52 -25.43 10.53
CA LEU A 426 10.27 -25.24 11.78
C LEU A 426 10.23 -26.42 12.76
N GLY A 427 9.39 -27.44 12.55
CA GLY A 427 9.15 -28.48 13.54
C GLY A 427 8.45 -27.98 14.81
N GLU A 428 7.85 -26.78 14.77
CA GLU A 428 7.10 -26.22 15.90
C GLU A 428 5.63 -26.67 15.84
N GLY A 429 5.07 -27.05 16.99
CA GLY A 429 3.64 -27.36 17.14
C GLY A 429 2.78 -26.14 17.49
N ASP A 430 1.50 -26.21 17.14
CA ASP A 430 0.38 -25.35 17.55
C ASP A 430 0.46 -23.84 17.23
N TYR A 431 -0.47 -23.36 16.39
CA TYR A 431 -0.59 -21.93 16.07
C TYR A 431 -2.03 -21.51 15.71
N GLY A 432 -2.38 -20.25 16.01
CA GLY A 432 -3.74 -19.73 15.79
C GLY A 432 -4.22 -18.78 16.89
N TYR A 433 -5.54 -18.67 17.02
CA TYR A 433 -6.20 -17.84 18.01
C TYR A 433 -6.61 -18.70 19.20
N TYR A 434 -6.04 -18.42 20.37
CA TYR A 434 -6.21 -19.18 21.61
C TYR A 434 -6.70 -18.26 22.69
N THR A 435 -7.47 -18.75 23.64
CA THR A 435 -7.94 -17.85 24.70
C THR A 435 -7.63 -18.45 26.05
N LEU A 436 -6.91 -17.73 26.90
CA LEU A 436 -6.73 -18.10 28.31
C LEU A 436 -7.84 -17.51 29.19
N SER A 437 -8.81 -16.82 28.58
CA SER A 437 -9.96 -16.15 29.22
C SER A 437 -11.20 -16.13 28.30
N SER A 438 -12.36 -15.81 28.86
CA SER A 438 -13.68 -15.89 28.21
C SER A 438 -13.85 -15.03 26.94
N ILE A 439 -14.20 -15.64 25.80
CA ILE A 439 -14.52 -14.90 24.56
C ILE A 439 -15.97 -14.36 24.52
N GLY A 440 -16.68 -14.42 25.64
CA GLY A 440 -17.96 -13.76 25.85
C GLY A 440 -17.89 -12.57 26.82
N ALA A 441 -16.69 -12.21 27.30
CA ALA A 441 -16.55 -11.09 28.23
C ALA A 441 -15.26 -10.26 28.06
N ASN A 442 -14.11 -10.80 27.64
CA ASN A 442 -12.91 -10.01 27.32
C ASN A 442 -11.84 -10.90 26.62
N ILE A 443 -11.39 -10.45 25.45
CA ILE A 443 -10.07 -10.74 24.84
C ILE A 443 -9.77 -12.22 24.51
N ALA A 444 -9.61 -12.52 23.22
CA ALA A 444 -8.91 -13.73 22.77
C ALA A 444 -7.41 -13.45 22.67
N ASN A 445 -6.56 -14.35 23.17
CA ASN A 445 -5.11 -14.20 23.01
C ASN A 445 -4.69 -14.63 21.60
N ILE A 446 -3.64 -14.02 21.10
CA ILE A 446 -2.99 -14.46 19.87
C ILE A 446 -1.74 -15.19 20.32
N MET A 447 -1.73 -16.50 20.13
CA MET A 447 -0.60 -17.35 20.51
C MET A 447 -0.03 -18.02 19.28
N LEU A 448 1.26 -18.26 19.34
CA LEU A 448 2.05 -18.69 18.21
C LEU A 448 2.95 -19.85 18.61
N PRO A 449 3.46 -20.57 17.60
CA PRO A 449 4.22 -21.77 17.85
C PRO A 449 5.54 -21.36 18.53
N ALA A 450 5.81 -22.07 19.63
CA ALA A 450 7.07 -22.17 20.37
C ALA A 450 6.88 -23.21 21.48
N GLU A 451 7.98 -23.84 21.94
CA GLU A 451 8.00 -24.70 23.14
C GLU A 451 7.51 -23.97 24.42
N THR A 452 7.32 -22.65 24.36
CA THR A 452 6.76 -21.83 25.43
C THR A 452 5.64 -20.93 24.87
N ILE A 453 4.42 -21.15 25.37
CA ILE A 453 3.24 -20.31 25.15
C ILE A 453 3.62 -18.83 25.32
N SER A 454 3.57 -18.05 24.23
CA SER A 454 3.77 -16.59 24.27
C SER A 454 2.55 -15.87 23.72
N ILE A 455 2.05 -14.90 24.47
CA ILE A 455 0.90 -14.06 24.08
C ILE A 455 1.45 -12.88 23.27
N LEU A 456 1.06 -12.77 22.01
CA LEU A 456 1.49 -11.68 21.12
C LEU A 456 0.54 -10.49 21.11
N GLY A 457 -0.72 -10.71 21.48
CA GLY A 457 -1.75 -9.68 21.41
C GLY A 457 -3.11 -10.23 21.78
N THR A 458 -4.10 -9.35 21.69
CA THR A 458 -5.46 -9.58 22.17
C THR A 458 -6.46 -9.17 21.10
N LEU A 459 -7.36 -10.06 20.68
CA LEU A 459 -8.41 -9.71 19.73
C LEU A 459 -9.43 -8.76 20.37
N PRO A 460 -9.97 -7.79 19.62
CA PRO A 460 -11.12 -7.02 20.05
C PRO A 460 -12.32 -7.95 20.25
N ALA A 461 -13.06 -7.75 21.34
CA ALA A 461 -14.28 -8.52 21.58
C ALA A 461 -15.35 -8.16 20.53
N PRO A 462 -15.94 -9.15 19.83
CA PRO A 462 -17.05 -8.86 18.93
C PRO A 462 -18.29 -8.45 19.72
N SER A 463 -19.03 -7.46 19.22
CA SER A 463 -20.30 -7.02 19.82
C SER A 463 -21.48 -7.94 19.48
N SER A 464 -21.35 -8.77 18.44
CA SER A 464 -22.33 -9.79 18.04
C SER A 464 -21.70 -10.84 17.11
N SER A 465 -22.44 -11.88 16.74
CA SER A 465 -21.99 -12.86 15.74
C SER A 465 -21.82 -12.29 14.33
N SER A 466 -22.39 -11.12 14.04
CA SER A 466 -22.28 -10.44 12.75
C SER A 466 -21.25 -9.30 12.74
N ASP A 467 -20.54 -9.09 13.85
CA ASP A 467 -19.53 -8.04 13.99
C ASP A 467 -18.17 -8.56 13.50
N TYR A 468 -17.95 -8.54 12.19
CA TYR A 468 -16.70 -9.01 11.57
C TYR A 468 -15.65 -7.90 11.61
N ASN A 469 -14.79 -7.93 12.63
CA ASN A 469 -13.90 -6.83 12.99
C ASN A 469 -12.41 -7.21 12.96
N VAL A 470 -12.06 -8.47 12.67
CA VAL A 470 -10.67 -8.93 12.61
C VAL A 470 -10.33 -9.43 11.23
N MET A 471 -9.17 -9.02 10.71
CA MET A 471 -8.57 -9.62 9.52
C MET A 471 -7.33 -10.44 9.89
N SER A 472 -7.31 -11.70 9.48
CA SER A 472 -6.11 -12.53 9.51
C SER A 472 -5.41 -12.43 8.17
N GLN A 473 -4.09 -12.33 8.17
CA GLN A 473 -3.27 -12.37 6.98
C GLN A 473 -2.11 -13.36 7.16
N GLN A 474 -2.04 -14.33 6.26
CA GLN A 474 -1.00 -15.35 6.23
C GLN A 474 -0.21 -15.25 4.94
N ILE A 475 1.07 -14.93 5.05
CA ILE A 475 1.96 -14.72 3.91
C ILE A 475 2.82 -15.94 3.76
N LEU A 476 2.76 -16.53 2.57
CA LEU A 476 3.63 -17.59 2.12
C LEU A 476 4.60 -16.98 1.10
N ALA A 477 5.76 -16.53 1.56
CA ALA A 477 6.83 -16.01 0.73
C ALA A 477 8.01 -16.98 0.72
N SER A 478 8.78 -17.02 -0.36
CA SER A 478 9.94 -17.90 -0.47
C SER A 478 10.91 -17.69 0.72
N GLY A 479 11.09 -18.71 1.54
CA GLY A 479 11.95 -18.66 2.73
C GLY A 479 11.32 -17.95 3.95
N THR A 480 10.07 -17.49 3.88
CA THR A 480 9.44 -16.73 4.97
C THR A 480 7.93 -16.97 5.04
N PHE A 481 7.46 -17.40 6.19
CA PHE A 481 6.05 -17.39 6.56
C PHE A 481 5.77 -16.22 7.51
N ILE A 482 4.70 -15.46 7.27
CA ILE A 482 4.30 -14.37 8.16
C ILE A 482 2.84 -14.56 8.54
N PHE A 483 2.56 -14.43 9.84
CA PHE A 483 1.21 -14.37 10.38
C PHE A 483 0.96 -12.98 10.94
N ASN A 484 -0.03 -12.29 10.40
CA ASN A 484 -0.48 -10.99 10.87
C ASN A 484 -1.96 -11.06 11.27
N THR A 485 -2.29 -10.37 12.35
CA THR A 485 -3.67 -10.13 12.78
C THR A 485 -3.90 -8.64 12.84
N LEU A 486 -4.95 -8.17 12.19
CA LEU A 486 -5.24 -6.76 11.96
C LEU A 486 -6.66 -6.42 12.43
N ASN A 487 -6.85 -5.21 12.93
CA ASN A 487 -8.19 -4.68 13.16
C ASN A 487 -8.80 -4.19 11.85
N TYR A 488 -10.03 -4.56 11.54
CA TYR A 488 -10.72 -4.17 10.31
C TYR A 488 -11.78 -3.09 10.59
N PRO A 489 -11.98 -2.08 9.72
CA PRO A 489 -11.31 -1.82 8.43
C PRO A 489 -10.04 -0.95 8.56
N SER A 490 -9.59 -0.65 9.78
CA SER A 490 -8.45 0.26 9.99
C SER A 490 -7.07 -0.29 9.61
N TYR A 491 -6.97 -1.60 9.40
CA TYR A 491 -5.72 -2.35 9.16
C TYR A 491 -4.63 -2.16 10.23
N SER A 492 -5.00 -1.71 11.44
CA SER A 492 -4.01 -1.56 12.51
C SER A 492 -3.53 -2.93 12.98
N LEU A 493 -2.21 -3.13 12.98
CA LEU A 493 -1.59 -4.37 13.44
C LEU A 493 -1.91 -4.64 14.92
N ILE A 494 -2.50 -5.80 15.18
CA ILE A 494 -2.76 -6.32 16.53
C ILE A 494 -1.60 -7.21 16.97
N ALA A 495 -1.18 -8.13 16.10
CA ALA A 495 -0.06 -9.01 16.34
C ALA A 495 0.59 -9.44 15.01
N SER A 496 1.88 -9.75 15.07
CA SER A 496 2.65 -10.28 13.94
C SER A 496 3.68 -11.30 14.40
N LYS A 497 3.94 -12.30 13.56
CA LYS A 497 5.14 -13.14 13.65
C LYS A 497 5.63 -13.49 12.28
N THR A 498 6.96 -13.46 12.18
CA THR A 498 7.70 -13.94 11.03
C THR A 498 8.48 -15.19 11.41
N VAL A 499 8.39 -16.17 10.54
CA VAL A 499 9.09 -17.46 10.60
C VAL A 499 9.88 -17.59 9.31
N THR A 500 11.16 -17.93 9.40
CA THR A 500 12.02 -18.11 8.22
C THR A 500 12.42 -19.56 8.07
N GLY A 501 12.22 -20.10 6.86
CA GLY A 501 12.60 -21.45 6.49
C GLY A 501 12.00 -21.82 5.14
N SER A 502 12.44 -22.94 4.57
CA SER A 502 12.08 -23.34 3.20
C SER A 502 11.49 -24.73 3.13
N THR A 503 10.50 -24.90 2.26
CA THR A 503 9.83 -26.17 1.99
C THR A 503 9.56 -26.33 0.48
N THR A 504 9.53 -27.58 0.01
CA THR A 504 9.11 -27.95 -1.36
C THR A 504 7.64 -28.27 -1.49
N ASN A 505 6.90 -28.34 -0.38
CA ASN A 505 5.51 -28.70 -0.37
C ASN A 505 4.60 -27.56 -0.85
N SER A 506 3.38 -27.95 -1.19
CA SER A 506 2.30 -27.01 -1.53
C SER A 506 1.27 -27.00 -0.42
N PHE A 507 0.67 -25.84 -0.21
CA PHE A 507 -0.24 -25.60 0.90
C PHE A 507 -1.59 -25.06 0.43
N SER A 508 -2.64 -25.35 1.17
CA SER A 508 -3.98 -24.84 0.91
C SER A 508 -4.51 -24.01 2.08
N PRO A 509 -5.36 -22.99 1.85
CA PRO A 509 -6.07 -22.32 2.93
C PRO A 509 -6.91 -23.30 3.75
N LEU A 510 -6.77 -23.27 5.06
CA LEU A 510 -7.58 -24.01 6.03
C LEU A 510 -8.16 -23.06 7.07
N ILE A 511 -9.38 -23.37 7.50
CA ILE A 511 -10.10 -22.70 8.59
C ILE A 511 -10.65 -23.77 9.51
N GLN A 512 -10.48 -23.60 10.82
CA GLN A 512 -10.85 -24.61 11.81
C GLN A 512 -11.28 -23.98 13.14
N ALA A 513 -12.21 -24.68 13.80
CA ALA A 513 -12.54 -24.53 15.21
C ALA A 513 -12.24 -25.87 15.90
N SER A 514 -11.41 -25.89 16.95
CA SER A 514 -10.98 -27.13 17.64
C SER A 514 -10.77 -26.97 19.14
N ASP A 515 -10.70 -28.08 19.85
CA ASP A 515 -10.41 -28.18 21.29
C ASP A 515 -9.71 -29.53 21.56
N ASP A 516 -8.72 -29.55 22.44
CA ASP A 516 -7.97 -30.77 22.86
C ASP A 516 -8.72 -31.57 23.94
N GLY A 517 -9.88 -31.08 24.40
CA GLY A 517 -10.91 -31.91 25.03
C GLY A 517 -10.95 -31.92 26.55
N SER A 518 -10.65 -30.80 27.20
CA SER A 518 -10.52 -30.75 28.66
C SER A 518 -11.81 -30.44 29.42
N SER A 519 -12.80 -29.74 28.82
CA SER A 519 -13.84 -29.08 29.66
C SER A 519 -15.23 -28.82 29.04
N GLY A 520 -15.59 -29.40 27.90
CA GLY A 520 -16.95 -29.20 27.33
C GLY A 520 -17.15 -27.79 26.75
N ASN A 521 -16.06 -27.19 26.27
CA ASN A 521 -16.01 -25.81 25.84
C ASN A 521 -16.66 -25.63 24.48
N THR A 522 -17.02 -24.40 24.17
CA THR A 522 -17.49 -24.04 22.83
C THR A 522 -16.63 -22.92 22.26
N VAL A 523 -16.16 -23.12 21.04
CA VAL A 523 -15.62 -22.07 20.17
C VAL A 523 -16.45 -21.98 18.91
N THR A 524 -16.73 -20.76 18.50
CA THR A 524 -17.39 -20.43 17.24
C THR A 524 -16.51 -19.48 16.47
N PHE A 525 -16.15 -19.88 15.26
CA PHE A 525 -15.36 -19.10 14.32
C PHE A 525 -16.22 -18.73 13.12
N ASN A 526 -16.51 -17.44 12.97
CA ASN A 526 -17.30 -16.94 11.84
C ASN A 526 -16.38 -16.25 10.85
N VAL A 527 -16.48 -16.63 9.59
CA VAL A 527 -15.69 -16.07 8.50
C VAL A 527 -16.65 -15.50 7.46
N GLN A 528 -16.51 -14.21 7.18
CA GLN A 528 -17.35 -13.52 6.22
C GLN A 528 -16.96 -13.89 4.79
N TRP A 529 -15.68 -13.73 4.48
CA TRP A 529 -15.09 -14.07 3.20
C TRP A 529 -13.61 -14.38 3.37
N VAL A 530 -13.06 -15.09 2.39
CA VAL A 530 -11.62 -15.31 2.27
C VAL A 530 -11.11 -15.01 0.88
N ARG A 531 -9.83 -14.65 0.79
CA ARG A 531 -9.13 -14.45 -0.47
C ARG A 531 -7.68 -14.88 -0.42
N VAL A 532 -7.13 -15.25 -1.58
CA VAL A 532 -5.69 -15.38 -1.80
C VAL A 532 -5.28 -14.42 -2.91
N ARG A 533 -4.25 -13.62 -2.65
CA ARG A 533 -3.68 -12.67 -3.61
C ARG A 533 -2.18 -12.82 -3.73
N ALA A 534 -1.59 -12.23 -4.77
CA ALA A 534 -0.15 -12.15 -4.90
C ALA A 534 0.47 -11.35 -3.74
N TYR A 535 1.58 -11.86 -3.18
CA TYR A 535 2.43 -11.11 -2.26
C TYR A 535 3.25 -10.09 -3.06
N PRO A 536 3.25 -8.80 -2.66
CA PRO A 536 4.07 -7.81 -3.34
C PRO A 536 5.56 -8.17 -3.26
N PRO A 537 6.36 -7.81 -4.28
CA PRO A 537 7.80 -7.93 -4.19
C PRO A 537 8.31 -7.28 -2.89
N SER A 538 9.25 -7.95 -2.23
CA SER A 538 9.85 -7.52 -0.96
C SER A 538 8.85 -7.14 0.16
N GLY A 539 7.59 -7.53 0.07
CA GLY A 539 6.54 -7.14 1.02
C GLY A 539 6.05 -5.69 0.88
N VAL A 540 6.42 -4.96 -0.16
CA VAL A 540 6.05 -3.54 -0.36
C VAL A 540 5.07 -3.40 -1.51
N MET A 541 3.84 -3.00 -1.22
CA MET A 541 2.82 -2.71 -2.24
C MET A 541 3.30 -1.57 -3.17
N PRO A 542 3.19 -1.68 -4.50
CA PRO A 542 3.42 -0.56 -5.41
C PRO A 542 2.55 0.64 -5.04
N SER A 543 3.12 1.84 -5.13
CA SER A 543 2.47 3.08 -4.73
C SER A 543 1.50 3.57 -5.79
N VAL A 544 0.39 4.17 -5.36
CA VAL A 544 -0.64 4.72 -6.24
C VAL A 544 -0.65 6.24 -6.15
N SER A 545 -0.68 6.91 -7.30
CA SER A 545 -0.88 8.35 -7.42
C SER A 545 -2.14 8.61 -8.23
N LEU A 546 -3.07 9.34 -7.63
CA LEU A 546 -4.33 9.74 -8.22
C LEU A 546 -4.19 11.10 -8.92
N GLY A 547 -4.65 11.17 -10.17
CA GLY A 547 -4.62 12.38 -11.00
C GLY A 547 -5.90 13.20 -10.89
N SER A 548 -5.86 14.41 -11.44
CA SER A 548 -7.05 15.24 -11.63
C SER A 548 -7.94 14.70 -12.74
N VAL A 549 -9.23 15.04 -12.68
CA VAL A 549 -10.21 14.63 -13.68
C VAL A 549 -9.95 15.32 -15.02
N ILE A 550 -10.00 14.54 -16.09
CA ILE A 550 -9.93 14.92 -17.48
C ILE A 550 -11.35 14.75 -18.05
N ILE A 551 -11.89 15.84 -18.58
CA ILE A 551 -13.23 15.86 -19.20
C ILE A 551 -13.11 15.25 -20.59
N GLY A 552 -13.92 14.23 -20.87
CA GLY A 552 -13.94 13.49 -22.13
C GLY A 552 -14.62 14.20 -23.28
#